data_AF-A0A837HQW4-F1
#
_entry.id   AF-A0A837HQW4-F1
#
_cell.length_a   1.000
_cell.length_b   1.000
_cell.length_c   1.000
_cell.angle_alpha   90.00
_cell.angle_beta   90.00
_cell.angle_gamma   90.00
#
_symmetry.space_group_name_H-M   'P 1'
#
loop_
_entity.id
_entity.type
_entity.pdbx_description
1 polymer ?
#
loop_
_entity_poly.entity_id
_entity_poly.type
_entity_poly.pdbx_seq_one_letter_code
_entity_poly.pdbx_strand_id
1 'polypeptide(L)' 'MKNKKSGFIQIIILIVVALLVMRYFGLTISGILDYFGLTWTEIISWLKKALDWLKELFQSVK' A
#
# COMPACT_ATOMS: atom_id res chain seq x y z
N MET A 1 16.30 10.61 -19.69
CA MET A 1 14.93 11.06 -19.34
C MET A 1 13.78 10.21 -19.91
N LYS A 2 14.05 9.05 -20.54
CA LYS A 2 13.00 8.18 -21.14
C LYS A 2 12.46 7.11 -20.18
N ASN A 3 13.23 6.75 -19.14
CA ASN A 3 12.91 5.64 -18.23
C ASN A 3 12.06 6.05 -17.00
N LYS A 4 12.00 7.35 -16.66
CA LYS A 4 11.22 7.84 -15.50
C LYS A 4 9.69 7.80 -15.74
N LYS A 5 9.24 7.93 -16.99
CA LYS A 5 7.80 7.90 -17.32
C LYS A 5 7.19 6.50 -17.21
N SER A 6 7.97 5.45 -17.52
CA SER A 6 7.47 4.07 -17.47
C SER A 6 7.27 3.58 -16.03
N GLY A 7 8.21 3.88 -15.12
CA GLY A 7 8.09 3.50 -13.71
C GLY A 7 6.92 4.19 -12.99
N PHE A 8 6.63 5.45 -13.32
CA PHE A 8 5.50 6.19 -12.72
C PHE A 8 4.14 5.58 -13.09
N ILE A 9 3.98 5.17 -14.36
CA ILE A 9 2.77 4.50 -14.84
C ILE A 9 2.61 3.13 -14.19
N GLN A 10 3.69 2.36 -14.03
CA GLN A 10 3.64 1.07 -13.32
C GLN A 10 3.21 1.23 -11.87
N ILE A 11 3.68 2.25 -11.16
CA ILE A 11 3.27 2.54 -9.77
C ILE A 11 1.78 2.88 -9.70
N ILE A 12 1.28 3.72 -10.61
CA ILE A 12 -0.15 4.06 -10.69
C ILE A 12 -0.99 2.81 -10.94
N ILE A 13 -0.57 1.95 -11.88
CA ILE A 13 -1.28 0.69 -12.18
C ILE A 13 -1.32 -0.21 -10.94
N LEU A 14 -0.21 -0.34 -10.21
CA LEU A 14 -0.15 -1.11 -8.96
C LEU A 14 -1.14 -0.59 -7.90
N ILE A 15 -1.21 0.73 -7.72
CA ILE A 15 -2.16 1.38 -6.78
C ILE A 15 -3.61 1.13 -7.21
N VAL A 16 -3.91 1.27 -8.51
CA VAL A 16 -5.23 1.03 -9.06
C VAL A 16 -5.66 -0.42 -8.87
N VAL A 17 -4.78 -1.38 -9.15
CA VAL A 17 -5.06 -2.81 -8.94
C VAL A 17 -5.29 -3.11 -7.46
N ALA A 18 -4.48 -2.57 -6.55
CA ALA A 18 -4.67 -2.75 -5.11
C ALA A 18 -6.02 -2.18 -4.62
N LEU A 19 -6.41 -0.99 -5.10
CA LEU A 19 -7.71 -0.38 -4.81
C LEU A 19 -8.89 -1.20 -5.36
N LEU A 20 -8.75 -1.74 -6.58
CA LEU A 20 -9.75 -2.62 -7.19
C LEU A 20 -9.90 -3.93 -6.42
N VAL A 21 -8.80 -4.54 -5.97
CA VAL A 21 -8.83 -5.75 -5.15
C VAL A 21 -9.54 -5.47 -3.81
N MET A 22 -9.20 -4.39 -3.11
CA MET A 22 -9.89 -4.00 -1.88
C MET A 22 -11.39 -3.81 -2.10
N ARG A 23 -11.78 -3.15 -3.20
CA ARG A 23 -13.19 -2.93 -3.54
C ARG A 23 -13.92 -4.22 -3.95
N TYR A 24 -13.28 -5.10 -4.71
CA TYR A 24 -13.88 -6.35 -5.20
C TYR A 24 -14.16 -7.33 -4.06
N PHE A 25 -13.21 -7.48 -3.14
CA PHE A 25 -13.41 -8.34 -1.98
C PHE A 25 -14.26 -7.68 -0.87
N GLY A 26 -14.76 -6.45 -1.09
CA GLY A 26 -15.53 -5.71 -0.09
C GLY A 26 -14.78 -5.52 1.22
N LEU A 27 -13.45 -5.56 1.17
CA LEU A 27 -12.59 -5.59 2.34
C LEU A 27 -12.52 -4.19 2.92
N THR A 28 -13.35 -3.93 3.92
CA THR A 28 -13.08 -2.87 4.88
C THR A 28 -11.90 -3.28 5.74
N ILE A 29 -11.05 -2.31 6.10
CA ILE A 29 -9.94 -2.53 7.03
C ILE A 29 -10.46 -3.20 8.31
N SER A 30 -11.68 -2.86 8.74
CA SER A 30 -12.37 -3.52 9.86
C SER A 30 -12.67 -5.00 9.63
N GLY A 31 -13.10 -5.42 8.43
CA GLY A 31 -13.39 -6.83 8.14
C GLY A 31 -12.12 -7.69 8.03
N ILE A 32 -11.03 -7.11 7.51
CA ILE A 32 -9.72 -7.77 7.51
C ILE A 32 -9.19 -7.89 8.95
N LEU A 33 -9.28 -6.82 9.74
CA LEU A 33 -8.88 -6.81 11.14
C LEU A 33 -9.57 -7.91 11.93
N ASP A 34 -10.90 -8.02 11.77
CA ASP A 34 -11.73 -9.00 12.48
C ASP A 34 -11.38 -10.44 12.05
N TYR A 35 -11.17 -10.68 10.75
CA TYR A 35 -10.75 -11.99 10.23
C TYR A 35 -9.37 -12.44 10.74
N PHE A 36 -8.42 -11.50 10.88
CA PHE A 36 -7.07 -11.79 11.36
C PHE A 36 -6.92 -11.68 12.89
N GLY A 37 -7.98 -11.30 13.61
CA GLY A 37 -7.91 -11.03 15.05
C GLY A 37 -6.95 -9.88 15.41
N LEU A 38 -6.63 -9.03 14.44
CA LEU A 38 -5.69 -7.93 14.60
C LEU A 38 -6.42 -6.74 15.20
N THR A 39 -5.72 -6.01 16.06
CA THR A 39 -6.25 -4.76 16.62
C THR A 39 -5.93 -3.57 15.72
N TRP A 40 -6.77 -2.53 15.77
CA TRP A 40 -6.52 -1.27 15.06
C TRP A 40 -5.12 -0.70 15.35
N THR A 41 -4.61 -0.89 16.56
CA THR A 41 -3.27 -0.49 16.99
C THR A 41 -2.17 -1.19 16.19
N GLU A 42 -2.31 -2.49 15.92
CA GLU A 42 -1.35 -3.27 15.14
C GLU A 42 -1.37 -2.85 13.67
N ILE A 43 -2.54 -2.58 13.10
CA ILE A 43 -2.63 -2.06 11.73
C ILE A 43 -2.00 -0.68 11.62
N ILE A 44 -2.26 0.23 12.56
CA ILE A 44 -1.65 1.56 12.53
C ILE A 44 -0.12 1.44 12.64
N SER A 45 0.36 0.54 13.51
CA SER A 45 1.80 0.24 13.66
C SER A 45 2.41 -0.32 12.38
N TRP A 46 1.75 -1.30 11.74
CA TRP A 46 2.16 -1.88 10.47
C TRP A 46 2.16 -0.84 9.35
N LEU A 47 1.11 -0.03 9.25
CA LEU A 47 0.98 1.03 8.25
C LEU A 47 2.10 2.07 8.40
N LYS A 48 2.45 2.41 9.65
CA LYS A 48 3.54 3.34 9.94
C LYS A 48 4.89 2.79 9.48
N LYS A 49 5.17 1.50 9.72
CA LYS A 49 6.37 0.82 9.22
C LYS A 49 6.40 0.75 7.69
N ALA A 50 5.25 0.47 7.06
CA ALA A 50 5.14 0.43 5.61
C ALA A 50 5.40 1.82 4.98
N LEU A 51 4.93 2.90 5.61
CA LEU A 51 5.19 4.27 5.18
C LEU A 51 6.66 4.66 5.37
N ASP A 52 7.29 4.29 6.48
CA ASP A 52 8.72 4.53 6.69
C ASP A 52 9.56 3.80 5.65
N TRP A 53 9.27 2.52 5.38
CA TRP A 53 9.91 1.77 4.29
C TRP A 53 9.70 2.43 2.92
N LEU A 54 8.48 2.89 2.62
CA LEU A 54 8.19 3.58 1.36
C LEU A 54 8.98 4.89 1.24
N LYS A 55 9.15 5.61 2.34
CA LYS A 55 9.96 6.83 2.40
C LYS A 55 11.45 6.53 2.17
N GLU A 56 11.97 5.45 2.75
CA GLU A 56 13.34 4.97 2.52
C GLU A 56 13.57 4.62 1.05
N LEU A 57 12.64 3.90 0.43
CA LEU A 57 12.72 3.61 -1.01
C LEU A 57 12.74 4.88 -1.86
N PHE A 58 11.92 5.88 -1.52
CA PHE A 58 11.87 7.13 -2.26
C PHE A 58 13.17 7.94 -2.12
N GLN A 59 13.82 7.86 -0.95
CA GLN A 59 15.14 8.43 -0.75
C GLN A 59 16.23 7.65 -1.49
N SER A 60 16.15 6.32 -1.52
CA SER A 60 17.13 5.47 -2.22
C SER A 60 17.11 5.64 -3.74
N VAL A 61 16.01 6.12 -4.31
CA VAL A 61 15.87 6.37 -5.76
C VAL A 61 16.34 7.80 -6.14
N LYS A 62 16.56 8.68 -5.16
CA LYS A 62 16.99 10.08 -5.39
C LYS A 62 18.51 10.19 -5.48
#